data_AF-A0A7C7P8Q5-F1
#
_entry.id   AF-A0A7C7P8Q5-F1
#
_cell.length_a   1.000
_cell.length_b   1.000
_cell.length_c   1.000
_cell.angle_alpha   90.00
_cell.angle_beta   90.00
_cell.angle_gamma   90.00
#
_symmetry.space_group_name_H-M   'P 1'
#
loop_
_entity.id
_entity.type
_entity.pdbx_description
1 polymer ?
#
loop_
_entity_poly.entity_id
_entity_poly.type
_entity_poly.pdbx_seq_one_letter_code
_entity_poly.pdbx_strand_id
1 'polypeptide(L)'
;AVLVISFAATTLDTATRIQRFILAELGNVLKIPVLKNRVVATLTAIIPAMLLVFTYVENPATGVVQNTGWALWPIFGASNQMLAALTLMILTLYFWQRKKPILPLFIPMLFIMIITLTSLFLKAGQFYGSNLFLFSLDIFLIVLIIWMIIEGLLTVKNLKEKHLLFIK
;
A
#
# COMPACT_ATOMS: atom_id res chain seq x y z
N ALA A 1 -16.15 -16.08 22.51
CA ALA A 1 -14.67 -16.05 22.54
C ALA A 1 -14.06 -16.98 21.49
N VAL A 2 -14.35 -18.29 21.52
CA VAL A 2 -13.77 -19.29 20.60
C VAL A 2 -13.93 -18.92 19.12
N LEU A 3 -15.12 -18.51 18.68
CA LEU A 3 -15.37 -18.15 17.27
C LEU A 3 -14.52 -16.95 16.81
N VAL A 4 -14.38 -15.91 17.64
CA VAL A 4 -13.58 -14.71 17.32
C VAL A 4 -12.10 -15.05 17.25
N ILE A 5 -11.60 -15.86 18.19
CA ILE A 5 -10.20 -16.29 18.22
C ILE A 5 -9.90 -17.20 17.02
N SER A 6 -10.78 -18.16 16.70
CA SER A 6 -10.62 -19.05 15.54
C SER A 6 -10.69 -18.30 14.22
N PHE A 7 -11.57 -17.30 14.10
CA PHE A 7 -11.64 -16.45 12.92
C PHE A 7 -10.36 -15.61 12.75
N ALA A 8 -9.88 -15.00 13.84
CA ALA A 8 -8.63 -14.25 13.85
C ALA A 8 -7.43 -15.15 13.49
N ALA A 9 -7.36 -16.36 14.06
CA ALA A 9 -6.31 -17.34 13.75
C ALA A 9 -6.34 -17.78 12.28
N THR A 10 -7.52 -18.02 11.72
CA THR A 10 -7.69 -18.40 10.30
C THR A 10 -7.28 -17.27 9.36
N THR A 11 -7.63 -16.03 9.70
CA THR A 11 -7.22 -14.82 8.96
C THR A 11 -5.70 -14.62 9.04
N LEU A 12 -5.11 -14.81 10.22
CA LEU A 12 -3.67 -14.69 10.44
C LEU A 12 -2.87 -15.77 9.68
N ASP A 13 -3.32 -17.03 9.69
CA ASP A 13 -2.71 -18.11 8.90
C ASP A 13 -2.79 -17.79 7.40
N THR A 14 -3.93 -17.28 6.93
CA THR A 14 -4.08 -16.87 5.53
C THR A 14 -3.15 -15.69 5.18
N ALA A 15 -3.07 -14.68 6.04
CA ALA A 15 -2.22 -13.50 5.83
C ALA A 15 -0.72 -13.87 5.78
N THR A 16 -0.25 -14.68 6.73
CA THR A 16 1.16 -15.13 6.78
C THR A 16 1.52 -16.00 5.57
N ARG A 17 0.59 -16.81 5.05
CA ARG A 17 0.78 -17.55 3.79
C ARG A 17 0.94 -16.61 2.60
N ILE A 18 0.05 -15.63 2.45
CA ILE A 18 0.11 -14.65 1.35
C ILE A 18 1.41 -13.85 1.42
N GLN A 19 1.78 -13.36 2.61
CA GLN A 19 3.02 -12.62 2.80
C GLN A 19 4.24 -13.44 2.40
N ARG A 20 4.27 -14.73 2.76
CA ARG A 20 5.34 -15.64 2.34
C ARG A 20 5.40 -15.77 0.81
N PHE A 21 4.27 -15.86 0.12
CA PHE A 21 4.24 -15.93 -1.34
C PHE A 21 4.78 -14.65 -1.98
N ILE A 22 4.42 -13.48 -1.46
CA ILE A 22 4.94 -12.19 -1.93
C ILE A 22 6.47 -12.12 -1.74
N LEU A 23 6.98 -12.54 -0.59
CA LEU A 23 8.42 -12.55 -0.31
C LEU A 23 9.18 -13.54 -1.19
N ALA A 24 8.61 -14.72 -1.46
CA ALA A 24 9.20 -15.69 -2.37
C ALA A 24 9.28 -15.15 -3.81
N GLU A 25 8.23 -14.45 -4.25
CA GLU A 25 8.18 -13.81 -5.58
C GLU A 25 9.22 -12.69 -5.68
N LEU A 26 9.29 -11.82 -4.67
CA LEU A 26 10.33 -10.79 -4.59
C LEU A 26 11.74 -11.39 -4.56
N GLY A 27 11.96 -12.48 -3.82
CA GLY A 27 13.21 -13.22 -3.79
C GLY A 27 13.62 -13.77 -5.15
N ASN A 28 12.64 -14.26 -5.95
CA ASN A 28 12.88 -14.71 -7.31
C ASN A 28 13.22 -13.54 -8.26
N VAL A 29 12.46 -12.45 -8.21
CA VAL A 29 12.68 -11.26 -9.07
C VAL A 29 14.02 -10.58 -8.76
N LEU A 30 14.36 -10.44 -7.47
CA LEU A 30 15.60 -9.80 -7.02
C LEU A 30 16.79 -10.76 -6.96
N LYS A 31 16.59 -12.05 -7.30
CA LYS A 31 17.61 -13.12 -7.24
C LYS A 31 18.28 -13.27 -5.87
N ILE A 32 17.53 -13.06 -4.78
CA ILE A 32 18.02 -13.21 -3.40
C ILE A 32 17.62 -14.61 -2.88
N PRO A 33 18.56 -15.59 -2.83
CA PRO A 33 18.23 -16.98 -2.49
C PRO A 33 17.74 -17.15 -1.05
N VAL A 34 18.09 -16.23 -0.15
CA VAL A 34 17.68 -16.23 1.27
C VAL A 34 16.17 -16.04 1.43
N LEU A 35 15.54 -15.23 0.58
CA LEU A 35 14.09 -14.97 0.58
C LEU A 35 13.27 -16.14 -0.01
N LYS A 36 13.93 -17.08 -0.70
CA LYS A 36 13.31 -18.29 -1.25
C LYS A 36 13.08 -19.37 -0.17
N ASN A 37 13.81 -19.30 0.95
CA ASN A 37 13.69 -20.29 2.01
C ASN A 37 12.38 -20.06 2.82
N ARG A 38 11.53 -21.08 2.85
CA ARG A 38 10.21 -21.07 3.52
C ARG A 38 10.29 -20.60 4.98
N VAL A 39 11.31 -21.02 5.71
CA VAL A 39 11.46 -20.68 7.14
C VAL A 39 11.86 -19.22 7.32
N VAL A 40 12.80 -18.73 6.49
CA VAL A 40 13.26 -17.35 6.54
C VAL A 40 12.13 -16.39 6.15
N ALA A 41 11.40 -16.69 5.07
CA ALA A 41 10.26 -15.88 4.63
C ALA A 41 9.12 -15.82 5.67
N THR A 42 8.88 -16.90 6.41
CA THR A 42 7.91 -16.91 7.51
C THR A 42 8.41 -16.15 8.74
N LEU A 43 9.69 -16.24 9.10
CA LEU A 43 10.27 -15.47 10.20
C LEU A 43 10.28 -13.97 9.91
N THR A 44 10.63 -13.56 8.68
CA THR A 44 10.56 -12.16 8.26
C THR A 44 9.14 -11.62 8.22
N ALA A 45 8.13 -12.49 8.08
CA ALA A 45 6.73 -12.10 8.16
C ALA A 45 6.27 -11.87 9.61
N ILE A 46 6.67 -12.76 10.53
CA ILE A 46 6.16 -12.79 11.90
C ILE A 46 6.93 -11.83 12.83
N ILE A 47 8.26 -11.76 12.72
CA ILE A 47 9.10 -11.01 13.66
C ILE A 47 8.75 -9.50 13.66
N PRO A 48 8.65 -8.81 12.51
CA PRO A 48 8.26 -7.40 12.50
C PRO A 48 6.85 -7.19 13.05
N ALA A 49 5.91 -8.08 12.72
CA ALA A 49 4.54 -8.00 13.21
C ALA A 49 4.47 -8.15 14.74
N MET A 50 5.22 -9.08 15.33
CA MET A 50 5.30 -9.21 16.79
C MET A 50 5.94 -7.98 17.44
N LEU A 51 7.04 -7.47 16.88
CA LEU A 51 7.70 -6.26 17.41
C LEU A 51 6.76 -5.05 17.41
N LEU A 52 5.93 -4.89 16.38
CA LEU A 52 4.95 -3.80 16.30
C LEU A 52 3.82 -3.96 17.33
N VAL A 53 3.38 -5.17 17.64
CA VAL A 53 2.31 -5.38 18.64
C VAL A 53 2.78 -5.12 20.07
N PHE A 54 4.05 -5.38 20.39
CA PHE A 54 4.60 -5.20 21.74
C PHE A 54 5.24 -3.84 21.98
N THR A 55 5.29 -2.97 20.97
CA THR A 55 5.83 -1.61 21.11
C THR A 55 4.71 -0.61 21.37
N TYR A 56 5.07 0.46 22.09
CA TYR A 56 4.18 1.57 22.38
C TYR A 56 4.76 2.83 21.74
N VAL A 57 3.85 3.65 21.20
CA VAL A 57 4.17 4.88 20.51
C VAL A 57 3.37 5.99 21.18
N GLU A 58 4.07 7.04 21.59
CA GLU A 58 3.44 8.26 22.06
C GLU A 58 2.87 9.03 20.88
N ASN A 59 1.59 9.41 20.98
CA ASN A 59 0.96 10.27 19.99
C ASN A 59 1.37 11.72 20.23
N PRO A 60 2.17 12.35 19.35
CA PRO A 60 2.67 13.70 19.56
C PRO A 60 1.58 14.78 19.56
N ALA A 61 0.37 14.48 19.06
CA ALA A 61 -0.74 15.44 19.07
C ALA A 61 -1.50 15.47 20.42
N THR A 62 -1.41 14.41 21.23
CA THR A 62 -2.21 14.27 22.47
C THR A 62 -1.39 13.88 23.70
N GLY A 63 -0.12 13.49 23.54
CA GLY A 63 0.73 12.95 24.61
C GLY A 63 0.28 11.57 25.11
N VAL A 64 -0.72 10.96 24.46
CA VAL A 64 -1.25 9.66 24.88
C VAL A 64 -0.39 8.56 24.30
N VAL A 65 0.15 7.71 25.18
CA VAL A 65 0.86 6.49 24.80
C VAL A 65 -0.16 5.47 24.32
N GLN A 66 -0.08 5.12 23.04
CA GLN A 66 -0.93 4.12 22.40
C GLN A 66 -0.08 2.96 21.87
N ASN A 67 -0.66 1.78 21.73
CA ASN A 67 0.03 0.67 21.09
C ASN A 67 0.37 1.05 19.63
N THR A 68 1.57 0.71 19.16
CA THR A 68 2.00 0.99 17.79
C THR A 68 1.01 0.45 16.76
N GLY A 69 0.33 -0.67 17.04
CA GLY A 69 -0.72 -1.23 16.19
C GLY A 69 -1.90 -0.27 15.94
N TRP A 70 -2.33 0.50 16.95
CA TRP A 70 -3.37 1.51 16.80
C TRP A 70 -2.88 2.73 16.00
N ALA A 71 -1.60 3.10 16.16
CA ALA A 71 -0.98 4.15 15.37
C ALA A 71 -0.80 3.74 13.88
N LEU A 72 -0.59 2.45 13.62
CA LEU A 72 -0.40 1.88 12.28
C LEU A 72 -1.72 1.65 11.53
N TRP A 73 -2.85 1.55 12.25
CA TRP A 73 -4.16 1.30 11.64
C TRP A 73 -4.57 2.32 10.55
N PRO A 74 -4.42 3.65 10.76
CA PRO A 74 -4.68 4.63 9.71
C PRO A 74 -3.75 4.48 8.49
N ILE A 75 -2.48 4.13 8.71
CA ILE A 75 -1.49 3.92 7.66
C ILE A 75 -1.87 2.69 6.82
N PHE A 76 -2.32 1.61 7.48
CA PHE A 76 -2.88 0.44 6.81
C PHE A 76 -4.11 0.79 5.95
N GLY A 77 -5.01 1.63 6.49
CA GLY A 77 -6.15 2.17 5.75
C GLY A 77 -5.72 2.93 4.49
N ALA A 78 -4.72 3.81 4.60
CA ALA A 78 -4.18 4.57 3.48
C ALA A 78 -3.55 3.66 2.41
N SER A 79 -2.80 2.61 2.80
CA SER A 79 -2.26 1.62 1.87
C SER A 79 -3.35 0.91 1.06
N ASN A 80 -4.49 0.59 1.67
CA ASN A 80 -5.61 -0.04 0.97
C ASN A 80 -6.27 0.93 -0.03
N GLN A 81 -6.40 2.20 0.34
CA GLN A 81 -6.90 3.22 -0.57
C GLN A 81 -5.95 3.44 -1.76
N MET A 82 -4.63 3.37 -1.53
CA MET A 82 -3.62 3.42 -2.59
C MET A 82 -3.79 2.28 -3.59
N LEU A 83 -4.01 1.03 -3.13
CA LEU A 83 -4.28 -0.11 -4.01
C LEU A 83 -5.60 0.04 -4.78
N ALA A 84 -6.63 0.62 -4.15
CA ALA A 84 -7.89 0.93 -4.82
C ALA A 84 -7.69 1.99 -5.93
N ALA A 85 -6.93 3.05 -5.65
CA ALA A 85 -6.57 4.06 -6.63
C ALA A 85 -5.75 3.48 -7.81
N LEU A 86 -4.78 2.61 -7.53
CA LEU A 86 -4.00 1.89 -8.55
C LEU A 86 -4.91 1.05 -9.46
N THR A 87 -5.82 0.28 -8.86
CA THR A 87 -6.74 -0.59 -9.59
C THR A 87 -7.66 0.23 -10.49
N LEU A 88 -8.25 1.31 -9.96
CA LEU A 88 -9.09 2.20 -10.75
C LEU A 88 -8.32 2.87 -11.88
N MET A 89 -7.06 3.25 -11.65
CA MET A 89 -6.18 3.81 -12.69
C MET A 89 -5.96 2.82 -13.84
N ILE A 90 -5.63 1.57 -13.53
CA ILE A 90 -5.47 0.51 -14.54
C ILE A 90 -6.79 0.31 -15.31
N LEU A 91 -7.93 0.26 -14.62
CA LEU A 91 -9.23 0.11 -15.27
C LEU A 91 -9.58 1.31 -16.16
N THR A 92 -9.30 2.54 -15.72
CA THR A 92 -9.49 3.75 -16.53
C THR A 92 -8.65 3.70 -17.80
N LEU A 93 -7.37 3.35 -17.69
CA LEU A 93 -6.48 3.20 -18.85
C LEU A 93 -6.95 2.09 -19.80
N TYR A 94 -7.42 0.97 -19.25
CA TYR A 94 -7.98 -0.13 -20.03
C TYR A 94 -9.24 0.28 -20.80
N PHE A 95 -10.19 0.97 -20.14
CA PHE A 95 -11.41 1.47 -20.79
C PHE A 95 -11.10 2.53 -21.86
N TRP A 96 -10.07 3.35 -21.62
CA TRP A 96 -9.57 4.31 -22.60
C TRP A 96 -9.10 3.61 -23.87
N GLN A 97 -8.28 2.56 -23.75
CA GLN A 97 -7.82 1.76 -24.91
C GLN A 97 -9.00 1.14 -25.68
N ARG A 98 -10.06 0.73 -24.98
CA ARG A 98 -11.27 0.13 -25.56
C ARG A 98 -12.29 1.16 -26.07
N LYS A 99 -12.00 2.46 -26.01
CA LYS A 99 -12.91 3.56 -26.39
C LYS A 99 -14.27 3.48 -25.67
N LYS A 100 -14.26 3.02 -24.42
CA LYS A 100 -15.44 2.95 -23.53
C LYS A 100 -15.50 4.19 -22.64
N PRO A 101 -16.67 4.56 -22.07
CA PRO A 101 -16.77 5.72 -21.19
C PRO A 101 -15.88 5.56 -19.96
N ILE A 102 -14.92 6.46 -19.80
CA ILE A 102 -13.91 6.43 -18.73
C ILE A 102 -14.33 7.17 -17.47
N LEU A 103 -15.27 8.13 -17.58
CA LEU A 103 -15.65 9.04 -16.50
C LEU A 103 -16.10 8.31 -15.22
N PRO A 104 -16.92 7.23 -15.29
CA PRO A 104 -17.37 6.52 -14.09
C PRO A 104 -16.23 5.88 -13.28
N LEU A 105 -15.09 5.62 -13.90
CA LEU A 105 -13.90 5.05 -13.24
C LEU A 105 -12.93 6.15 -12.79
N PHE A 106 -12.75 7.16 -13.64
CA PHE A 106 -11.80 8.24 -13.42
C PHE A 106 -12.18 9.15 -12.25
N ILE A 107 -13.49 9.45 -12.07
CA ILE A 107 -13.94 10.33 -10.98
C ILE A 107 -13.66 9.68 -9.60
N PRO A 108 -14.09 8.42 -9.33
CA PRO A 108 -13.75 7.75 -8.07
C PRO A 108 -12.24 7.58 -7.87
N MET A 109 -11.48 7.35 -8.96
CA MET A 109 -10.02 7.23 -8.90
C MET A 109 -9.39 8.51 -8.34
N LEU A 110 -9.72 9.68 -8.90
CA LEU A 110 -9.18 10.96 -8.44
C LEU A 110 -9.58 11.25 -7.00
N PHE A 111 -10.83 10.99 -6.65
CA PHE A 111 -11.33 11.23 -5.30
C PHE A 111 -10.55 10.42 -4.25
N ILE A 112 -10.41 9.11 -4.45
CA ILE A 112 -9.66 8.24 -3.52
C ILE A 112 -8.20 8.69 -3.47
N MET A 113 -7.58 8.97 -4.63
CA MET A 113 -6.19 9.39 -4.71
C MET A 113 -5.89 10.68 -3.92
N ILE A 114 -6.77 11.69 -4.01
CA ILE A 114 -6.63 12.94 -3.26
C ILE A 114 -6.76 12.69 -1.75
N ILE A 115 -7.73 11.88 -1.34
CA ILE A 115 -7.93 11.53 0.07
C ILE A 115 -6.71 10.80 0.63
N THR A 116 -6.18 9.82 -0.11
CA THR A 116 -5.01 9.06 0.32
C THR A 116 -3.78 9.94 0.45
N LEU A 117 -3.49 10.80 -0.54
CA LEU A 117 -2.38 11.76 -0.47
C LEU A 117 -2.53 12.68 0.74
N THR A 118 -3.69 13.30 0.90
CA THR A 118 -3.95 14.23 2.01
C THR A 118 -3.80 13.53 3.36
N SER A 119 -4.32 12.31 3.50
CA SER A 119 -4.21 11.51 4.73
C SER A 119 -2.74 11.18 5.06
N LEU A 120 -1.96 10.74 4.07
CA LEU A 120 -0.55 10.40 4.27
C LEU A 120 0.29 11.63 4.63
N PHE A 121 0.08 12.78 3.98
CA PHE A 121 0.81 14.01 4.33
C PHE A 121 0.51 14.49 5.76
N LEU A 122 -0.76 14.43 6.18
CA LEU A 122 -1.15 14.78 7.55
C LEU A 122 -0.51 13.83 8.57
N LYS A 123 -0.44 12.53 8.27
CA LYS A 123 0.17 11.52 9.14
C LYS A 123 1.69 11.65 9.20
N ALA A 124 2.35 11.86 8.06
CA ALA A 124 3.78 12.14 8.01
C ALA A 124 4.15 13.39 8.84
N GLY A 125 3.35 14.46 8.76
CA GLY A 125 3.53 15.65 9.60
C GLY A 125 3.36 15.37 11.09
N GLN A 126 2.39 14.52 11.47
CA GLN A 126 2.19 14.09 12.84
C GLN A 126 3.37 13.27 13.38
N PHE A 127 3.93 12.34 12.60
CA PHE A 127 5.02 11.48 13.07
C PHE A 127 6.41 12.12 12.98
N TYR A 128 6.52 13.31 12.39
CA TYR A 128 7.78 14.03 12.30
C TYR A 128 8.35 14.34 13.69
N GLY A 129 9.55 13.82 13.98
CA GLY A 129 10.25 14.02 15.25
C GLY A 129 9.77 13.18 16.43
N SER A 130 8.65 12.45 16.31
CA SER A 130 8.15 11.55 17.37
C SER A 130 8.59 10.10 17.13
N ASN A 131 8.29 9.57 15.95
CA ASN A 131 8.47 8.14 15.65
C ASN A 131 9.04 7.97 14.24
N LEU A 132 10.36 7.81 14.19
CA LEU A 132 11.09 7.64 12.93
C LEU A 132 10.58 6.45 12.10
N PHE A 133 10.17 5.36 12.75
CA PHE A 133 9.64 4.18 12.08
C PHE A 133 8.35 4.46 11.30
N LEU A 134 7.33 5.03 11.96
CA LEU A 134 6.04 5.33 11.33
C LEU A 134 6.18 6.44 10.29
N PHE A 135 7.00 7.45 10.58
CA PHE A 135 7.33 8.50 9.62
C PHE A 135 7.97 7.93 8.35
N SER A 136 8.96 7.03 8.48
CA SER A 136 9.59 6.40 7.33
C SER A 136 8.61 5.56 6.51
N LEU A 137 7.63 4.93 7.15
CA LEU A 137 6.59 4.15 6.47
C LEU A 137 5.67 5.07 5.67
N ASP A 138 5.22 6.18 6.25
CA ASP A 138 4.38 7.15 5.55
C ASP A 138 5.10 7.79 4.36
N ILE A 139 6.37 8.19 4.53
CA ILE A 139 7.19 8.71 3.43
C ILE A 139 7.34 7.69 2.32
N PHE A 140 7.57 6.41 2.66
CA PHE A 140 7.65 5.34 1.67
C PHE A 140 6.35 5.20 0.87
N LEU A 141 5.18 5.24 1.54
CA LEU A 141 3.89 5.21 0.86
C LEU A 141 3.65 6.45 -0.02
N ILE A 142 4.05 7.64 0.44
CA ILE A 142 3.97 8.88 -0.34
C ILE A 142 4.80 8.77 -1.62
N VAL A 143 6.02 8.23 -1.53
CA VAL A 143 6.87 8.01 -2.71
C VAL A 143 6.20 7.03 -3.68
N LEU A 144 5.62 5.94 -3.18
CA LEU A 144 4.93 4.95 -4.03
C LEU A 144 3.73 5.54 -4.76
N ILE A 145 2.88 6.32 -4.08
CA ILE A 145 1.71 6.93 -4.73
C ILE A 145 2.11 8.02 -5.74
N ILE A 146 3.17 8.79 -5.48
CA ILE A 146 3.72 9.76 -6.44
C ILE A 146 4.26 9.03 -7.68
N TRP A 147 5.03 7.96 -7.49
CA TRP A 147 5.52 7.16 -8.61
C TRP A 147 4.35 6.59 -9.43
N MET A 148 3.33 6.03 -8.78
CA MET A 148 2.13 5.55 -9.46
C MET A 148 1.45 6.63 -10.32
N ILE A 149 1.34 7.86 -9.82
CA ILE A 149 0.79 8.99 -10.59
C ILE A 149 1.64 9.28 -11.82
N ILE A 150 2.97 9.28 -11.68
CA ILE A 150 3.90 9.49 -12.79
C ILE A 150 3.71 8.41 -13.86
N GLU A 151 3.67 7.13 -13.50
CA GLU A 151 3.43 6.01 -14.43
C GLU A 151 2.07 6.13 -15.14
N GLY A 152 1.04 6.53 -14.41
CA GLY A 152 -0.28 6.83 -14.97
C GLY A 152 -0.21 7.91 -16.05
N LEU A 153 0.45 9.03 -15.76
CA LEU A 153 0.61 10.14 -16.70
C LEU A 153 1.46 9.77 -17.92
N LEU A 154 2.56 9.04 -17.73
CA LEU A 154 3.40 8.54 -18.82
C LEU A 154 2.62 7.60 -19.74
N THR A 155 1.81 6.72 -19.17
CA THR A 155 0.97 5.79 -19.94
C THR A 155 -0.07 6.51 -20.78
N VAL A 156 -0.71 7.56 -20.24
CA VAL A 156 -1.66 8.40 -21.01
C VAL A 156 -0.97 9.09 -22.19
N LYS A 157 0.25 9.62 -22.00
CA LYS A 157 1.02 10.24 -23.09
C LYS A 157 1.33 9.22 -24.20
N ASN A 158 1.82 8.04 -23.83
CA ASN A 158 2.14 6.96 -24.77
C ASN A 158 0.90 6.46 -25.54
N LEU A 159 -0.26 6.38 -24.89
CA LEU A 159 -1.53 6.05 -25.56
C LEU A 159 -1.90 7.09 -26.64
N LYS A 160 -1.71 8.37 -26.34
CA LYS A 160 -2.04 9.46 -27.25
C LYS A 160 -1.15 9.43 -28.50
N GLU A 161 0.15 9.18 -28.34
CA GLU A 161 1.10 9.06 -29.45
C GLU A 161 0.80 7.87 -30.37
N LYS A 162 0.49 6.69 -29.81
CA LYS A 162 0.07 5.52 -30.61
C LYS A 162 -1.23 5.78 -31.38
N HIS A 163 -2.15 6.56 -30.83
CA HIS A 163 -3.39 6.88 -31.53
C HIS A 163 -3.15 7.83 -32.72
N LEU A 164 -2.22 8.78 -32.61
CA LEU A 164 -1.82 9.68 -33.71
C LEU A 164 -1.10 8.94 -34.86
N LEU A 165 -0.32 7.90 -34.55
CA LEU A 165 0.35 7.06 -35.56
C LEU A 165 -0.61 6.18 -36.37
N PHE A 166 -1.79 5.86 -35.84
CA PHE A 166 -2.80 5.07 -36.56
C PHE A 166 -3.71 5.92 -37.47
N ILE A 167 -3.61 7.26 -37.40
CA ILE A 167 -4.43 8.19 -38.19
C ILE A 167 -3.61 8.82 -39.34
N LYS A 168 -2.28 8.73 -39.31
CA LYS A 168 -1.41 9.03 -40.45
C LYS A 168 -1.16 7.79 -41.28
#